data_AF-A0A9E3GU81-F1
#
_entry.id   AF-A0A9E3GU81-F1
#
_cell.length_a   1.000
_cell.length_b   1.000
_cell.length_c   1.000
_cell.angle_alpha   90.00
_cell.angle_beta   90.00
_cell.angle_gamma   90.00
#
_symmetry.space_group_name_H-M   'P 1'
#
loop_
_entity.id
_entity.type
_entity.pdbx_description
1 polymer ?
#
loop_
_entity_poly.entity_id
_entity_poly.type
_entity_poly.pdbx_seq_one_letter_code
_entity_poly.pdbx_strand_id
1 'polypeptide(L)'
;WVDDLCRWEPSMRVCDGVDDCVKAVREQLRAGAEVIKICASGGVISERNDPRHQQFTRAEMEAMVEVAGMADRSVMAHCHGAGAMLAAVEAGVRTIEHGTYIDAEVIAAMAERDVLLVPTRMIGHEMLEHASGMTPEMSAKMRVVYDDAAEAIAAAHQAGVRFAMGTDVLLSGLDLPAAWGNNARELPLLRELGLSPLEVIEATTANGPDTLGARAPRSGQLVAGYDADVLAVTGDPTTDVGVLAEPANVTHVWQTGRLVHERVGATA
;
A
#
# COMPACT_ATOMS: atom_id res chain seq x y z
N TRP A 1 17.02 -4.38 13.07
CA TRP A 1 17.09 -2.92 13.20
C TRP A 1 17.37 -2.37 11.82
N VAL A 2 16.40 -1.70 11.22
CA VAL A 2 16.57 -1.06 9.92
C VAL A 2 17.12 0.33 10.24
N ASP A 3 18.34 0.63 9.77
CA ASP A 3 18.89 1.99 9.86
C ASP A 3 17.91 2.97 9.18
N ASP A 4 17.84 4.20 9.69
CA ASP A 4 16.97 5.27 9.18
C ASP A 4 16.92 5.26 7.64
N LEU A 5 15.74 4.93 7.11
CA LEU A 5 15.50 4.76 5.69
C LEU A 5 15.84 6.03 4.89
N CYS A 6 15.89 7.19 5.54
CA CYS A 6 16.28 8.47 4.96
C CYS A 6 17.79 8.61 4.68
N ARG A 7 18.63 7.64 5.07
CA ARG A 7 20.08 7.69 4.84
C ARG A 7 20.52 7.23 3.44
N TRP A 8 19.63 6.64 2.66
CA TRP A 8 19.93 6.08 1.35
C TRP A 8 19.51 7.07 0.25
N GLU A 9 20.44 7.91 -0.21
CA GLU A 9 20.21 8.64 -1.47
C GLU A 9 20.18 7.63 -2.63
N PRO A 10 19.14 7.62 -3.49
CA PRO A 10 18.16 8.68 -3.71
C PRO A 10 16.72 8.35 -3.25
N SER A 11 16.48 7.36 -2.38
CA SER A 11 15.12 6.85 -2.17
C SER A 11 14.25 7.66 -1.20
N MET A 12 14.84 8.33 -0.20
CA MET A 12 14.11 9.15 0.80
C MET A 12 14.91 10.39 1.19
N ARG A 13 14.23 11.52 1.37
CA ARG A 13 14.82 12.82 1.71
C ARG A 13 14.10 13.45 2.90
N VAL A 14 14.86 13.89 3.91
CA VAL A 14 14.35 14.75 4.99
C VAL A 14 14.16 16.17 4.46
N CYS A 15 13.03 16.78 4.79
CA CYS A 15 12.73 18.17 4.49
C CYS A 15 11.90 18.78 5.62
N ASP A 16 12.16 20.04 5.94
CA ASP A 16 11.52 20.77 7.04
C ASP A 16 11.11 22.17 6.55
N GLY A 17 9.86 22.54 6.78
CA GLY A 17 9.26 23.76 6.29
C GLY A 17 8.72 23.63 4.86
N VAL A 18 7.70 24.44 4.56
CA VAL A 18 6.99 24.44 3.27
C VAL A 18 7.95 24.56 2.10
N ASP A 19 8.88 25.52 2.13
CA ASP A 19 9.82 25.78 1.02
C ASP A 19 10.73 24.58 0.73
N ASP A 20 11.20 23.88 1.77
CA ASP A 20 12.08 22.73 1.58
C ASP A 20 11.29 21.48 1.15
N CYS A 21 10.07 21.31 1.63
CA CYS A 21 9.16 20.26 1.16
C CYS A 21 8.83 20.43 -0.34
N VAL A 22 8.55 21.66 -0.78
CA VAL A 22 8.37 22.01 -2.20
C VAL A 22 9.61 21.67 -3.01
N LYS A 23 10.80 21.99 -2.50
CA LYS A 23 12.06 21.67 -3.15
C LYS A 23 12.27 20.15 -3.25
N ALA A 24 11.98 19.40 -2.19
CA ALA A 24 12.11 17.95 -2.16
C ALA A 24 11.22 17.29 -3.21
N VAL A 25 9.94 17.67 -3.30
CA VAL A 25 9.03 17.16 -4.34
C VAL A 25 9.55 17.46 -5.74
N ARG A 26 10.03 18.69 -6.00
CA ARG A 26 10.59 19.06 -7.31
C ARG A 26 11.83 18.24 -7.68
N GLU A 27 12.67 17.90 -6.72
CA GLU A 27 13.83 17.04 -6.97
C GLU A 27 13.41 15.61 -7.34
N GLN A 28 12.43 15.05 -6.66
CA GLN A 28 11.89 13.72 -7.01
C GLN A 28 11.24 13.73 -8.39
N LEU A 29 10.46 14.76 -8.71
CA LEU A 29 9.88 14.95 -10.05
C LEU A 29 10.98 15.07 -11.13
N ARG A 30 12.06 15.81 -10.85
CA ARG A 30 13.23 15.93 -11.75
C ARG A 30 13.96 14.60 -11.93
N ALA A 31 13.99 13.75 -10.90
CA ALA A 31 14.54 12.41 -10.95
C ALA A 31 13.65 11.42 -11.72
N GLY A 32 12.45 11.82 -12.13
CA GLY A 32 11.53 11.01 -12.93
C GLY A 32 10.48 10.27 -12.11
N ALA A 33 10.26 10.66 -10.85
CA ALA A 33 9.24 10.01 -10.02
C ALA A 33 7.84 10.06 -10.66
N GLU A 34 7.15 8.92 -10.64
CA GLU A 34 5.78 8.77 -11.11
C GLU A 34 4.74 8.97 -10.00
N VAL A 35 5.20 9.00 -8.75
CA VAL A 35 4.42 9.24 -7.55
C VAL A 35 5.29 9.89 -6.49
N ILE A 36 4.69 10.61 -5.56
CA ILE A 36 5.37 11.15 -4.37
C ILE A 36 4.89 10.39 -3.14
N LYS A 37 5.83 9.95 -2.30
CA LYS A 37 5.55 9.28 -1.03
C LYS A 37 5.99 10.20 0.12
N ILE A 38 5.14 10.36 1.12
CA ILE A 38 5.45 11.10 2.36
C ILE A 38 5.29 10.22 3.60
N CYS A 39 6.03 10.56 4.65
CA CYS A 39 5.86 9.99 5.98
C CYS A 39 5.03 10.97 6.83
N ALA A 40 3.72 10.76 6.92
CA ALA A 40 2.80 11.65 7.61
C ALA A 40 2.65 11.32 9.11
N SER A 41 3.18 10.18 9.56
CA SER A 41 3.26 9.82 10.98
C SER A 41 4.57 9.11 11.30
N GLY A 42 4.82 8.88 12.59
CA GLY A 42 5.86 7.92 13.00
C GLY A 42 5.65 6.52 12.43
N GLY A 43 6.70 5.72 12.40
CA GLY A 43 6.67 4.32 11.96
C GLY A 43 6.60 3.36 13.14
N VAL A 44 5.97 2.20 12.96
CA VAL A 44 5.84 1.15 14.00
C VAL A 44 7.19 0.64 14.50
N ILE A 45 8.21 0.64 13.63
CA ILE A 45 9.56 0.14 13.92
C ILE A 45 10.59 1.24 14.22
N SER A 46 10.18 2.50 14.23
CA SER A 46 11.09 3.61 14.47
C SER A 46 11.47 3.72 15.94
N GLU A 47 12.77 3.86 16.23
CA GLU A 47 13.26 3.96 17.62
C GLU A 47 12.76 5.19 18.38
N ARG A 48 12.58 6.30 17.66
CA ARG A 48 12.49 7.64 18.27
C ARG A 48 11.17 8.35 18.04
N ASN A 49 10.31 7.83 17.17
CA ASN A 49 9.02 8.42 16.87
C ASN A 49 7.89 7.42 17.18
N ASP A 50 6.71 7.95 17.52
CA ASP A 50 5.53 7.14 17.85
C ASP A 50 4.59 7.10 16.63
N PRO A 51 4.08 5.92 16.23
CA PRO A 51 3.17 5.81 15.09
C PRO A 51 1.87 6.62 15.24
N ARG A 52 1.48 6.97 16.47
CA ARG A 52 0.29 7.81 16.73
C ARG A 52 0.54 9.29 16.50
N HIS A 53 1.80 9.72 16.46
CA HIS A 53 2.15 11.13 16.33
C HIS A 53 2.29 11.52 14.85
N GLN A 54 1.67 12.66 14.51
CA GLN A 54 1.76 13.26 13.19
C GLN A 54 3.17 13.77 12.91
N GLN A 55 3.59 13.60 11.65
CA GLN A 55 4.74 14.21 11.01
C GLN A 55 4.25 15.11 9.87
N PHE A 56 4.99 16.19 9.62
CA PHE A 56 4.57 17.34 8.82
C PHE A 56 3.37 18.10 9.39
N THR A 57 3.41 19.40 9.21
CA THR A 57 2.28 20.30 9.35
C THR A 57 1.33 20.13 8.16
N ARG A 58 0.08 20.56 8.33
CA ARG A 58 -0.89 20.61 7.24
C ARG A 58 -0.37 21.42 6.05
N ALA A 59 0.24 22.58 6.30
CA ALA A 59 0.77 23.44 5.25
C ALA A 59 1.87 22.77 4.43
N GLU A 60 2.73 21.96 5.07
CA GLU A 60 3.74 21.17 4.36
C GLU A 60 3.10 20.08 3.50
N MET A 61 2.11 19.35 4.03
CA MET A 61 1.39 18.33 3.27
C MET A 61 0.64 18.91 2.07
N GLU A 62 -0.11 20.00 2.28
CA GLU A 62 -0.82 20.72 1.21
C GLU A 62 0.15 21.21 0.12
N ALA A 63 1.30 21.79 0.50
CA ALA A 63 2.29 22.24 -0.46
C ALA A 63 2.92 21.08 -1.26
N MET A 64 3.16 19.93 -0.62
CA MET A 64 3.65 18.73 -1.31
C MET A 64 2.62 18.19 -2.30
N VAL A 65 1.35 18.12 -1.90
CA VAL A 65 0.24 17.70 -2.78
C VAL A 65 0.06 18.67 -3.94
N GLU A 66 0.08 19.98 -3.69
CA GLU A 66 -0.03 21.01 -4.72
C GLU A 66 1.08 20.87 -5.77
N VAL A 67 2.35 20.79 -5.34
CA VAL A 67 3.48 20.71 -6.26
C VAL A 67 3.54 19.38 -7.01
N ALA A 68 3.17 18.28 -6.38
CA ALA A 68 3.02 16.99 -7.07
C ALA A 68 1.93 17.07 -8.15
N GLY A 69 0.78 17.65 -7.80
CA GLY A 69 -0.37 17.84 -8.69
C GLY A 69 -0.10 18.73 -9.90
N MET A 70 0.77 19.76 -9.77
CA MET A 70 1.23 20.57 -10.91
C MET A 70 1.91 19.74 -12.02
N ALA A 71 2.37 18.53 -11.68
CA ALA A 71 2.96 17.58 -12.61
C ALA A 71 2.11 16.30 -12.76
N ASP A 72 0.81 16.34 -12.42
CA ASP A 72 -0.12 15.20 -12.47
C ASP A 72 0.29 14.01 -11.57
N ARG A 73 1.14 14.21 -10.56
CA ARG A 73 1.53 13.16 -9.60
C ARG A 73 0.60 13.15 -8.40
N SER A 74 0.26 11.94 -7.96
CA SER A 74 -0.42 11.71 -6.69
C SER A 74 0.58 11.68 -5.53
N VAL A 75 0.09 11.99 -4.32
CA VAL A 75 0.84 11.81 -3.07
C VAL A 75 0.25 10.62 -2.30
N MET A 76 1.12 9.73 -1.84
CA MET A 76 0.81 8.58 -0.99
C MET A 76 1.37 8.83 0.41
N ALA A 77 0.63 8.51 1.48
CA ALA A 77 1.05 8.81 2.84
C ALA A 77 1.24 7.55 3.68
N HIS A 78 2.48 7.30 4.14
CA HIS A 78 2.72 6.42 5.29
C HIS A 78 2.05 7.03 6.51
N CYS A 79 1.04 6.36 7.07
CA CYS A 79 0.27 6.94 8.15
C CYS A 79 -0.40 5.92 9.07
N HIS A 80 -0.06 5.95 10.36
CA HIS A 80 -0.66 5.08 11.37
C HIS A 80 -1.65 5.79 12.29
N GLY A 81 -1.36 7.01 12.75
CA GLY A 81 -2.20 7.73 13.71
C GLY A 81 -3.39 8.44 13.05
N ALA A 82 -4.57 8.38 13.68
CA ALA A 82 -5.81 9.00 13.16
C ALA A 82 -5.67 10.49 12.81
N GLY A 83 -5.11 11.30 13.71
CA GLY A 83 -4.94 12.74 13.47
C GLY A 83 -4.05 13.06 12.27
N ALA A 84 -3.00 12.26 12.07
CA ALA A 84 -2.14 12.36 10.90
C ALA A 84 -2.86 11.93 9.61
N MET A 85 -3.66 10.86 9.67
CA MET A 85 -4.43 10.40 8.52
C MET A 85 -5.45 11.45 8.10
N LEU A 86 -6.18 12.01 9.06
CA LEU A 86 -7.16 13.06 8.79
C LEU A 86 -6.49 14.27 8.13
N ALA A 87 -5.37 14.73 8.67
CA ALA A 87 -4.62 15.84 8.09
C ALA A 87 -4.12 15.55 6.67
N ALA A 88 -3.64 14.33 6.40
CA ALA A 88 -3.19 13.91 5.07
C ALA A 88 -4.36 13.80 4.07
N VAL A 89 -5.48 13.19 4.48
CA VAL A 89 -6.72 13.09 3.69
C VAL A 89 -7.24 14.47 3.33
N GLU A 90 -7.28 15.40 4.29
CA GLU A 90 -7.72 16.78 4.06
C GLU A 90 -6.74 17.58 3.20
N ALA A 91 -5.44 17.30 3.26
CA ALA A 91 -4.44 17.89 2.38
C ALA A 91 -4.53 17.38 0.93
N GLY A 92 -5.27 16.29 0.68
CA GLY A 92 -5.53 15.76 -0.66
C GLY A 92 -4.59 14.64 -1.11
N VAL A 93 -4.05 13.84 -0.19
CA VAL A 93 -3.33 12.61 -0.57
C VAL A 93 -4.28 11.62 -1.25
N ARG A 94 -3.76 10.81 -2.19
CA ARG A 94 -4.55 9.83 -2.93
C ARG A 94 -4.73 8.52 -2.17
N THR A 95 -3.73 8.15 -1.37
CA THR A 95 -3.73 6.90 -0.61
C THR A 95 -3.23 7.12 0.81
N ILE A 96 -3.81 6.36 1.74
CA ILE A 96 -3.30 6.15 3.08
C ILE A 96 -2.75 4.74 3.15
N GLU A 97 -1.48 4.61 3.54
CA GLU A 97 -0.87 3.30 3.78
C GLU A 97 -1.05 2.89 5.25
N HIS A 98 -1.16 1.59 5.49
CA HIS A 98 -1.33 0.93 6.80
C HIS A 98 -2.69 1.12 7.45
N GLY A 99 -3.09 2.35 7.78
CA GLY A 99 -4.38 2.63 8.43
C GLY A 99 -4.54 2.05 9.85
N THR A 100 -3.44 1.86 10.59
CA THR A 100 -3.42 1.09 11.84
C THR A 100 -4.34 1.60 12.94
N TYR A 101 -4.42 2.91 13.14
CA TYR A 101 -5.31 3.53 14.12
C TYR A 101 -6.43 4.33 13.44
N ILE A 102 -6.92 3.85 12.31
CA ILE A 102 -8.01 4.52 11.58
C ILE A 102 -9.26 4.57 12.48
N ASP A 103 -9.98 5.70 12.46
CA ASP A 103 -11.20 5.88 13.23
C ASP A 103 -12.37 6.37 12.35
N ALA A 104 -13.55 6.53 12.95
CA ALA A 104 -14.76 6.90 12.23
C ALA A 104 -14.66 8.26 11.51
N GLU A 105 -13.90 9.21 12.06
CA GLU A 105 -13.72 10.53 11.45
C GLU A 105 -12.85 10.42 10.19
N VAL A 106 -11.74 9.69 10.28
CA VAL A 106 -10.87 9.41 9.12
C VAL A 106 -11.62 8.61 8.05
N ILE A 107 -12.36 7.57 8.46
CA ILE A 107 -13.16 6.75 7.54
C ILE A 107 -14.15 7.60 6.75
N ALA A 108 -14.89 8.48 7.44
CA ALA A 108 -15.84 9.37 6.79
C ALA A 108 -15.13 10.32 5.81
N ALA A 109 -14.00 10.90 6.20
CA ALA A 109 -13.22 11.80 5.36
C ALA A 109 -12.66 11.10 4.11
N MET A 110 -12.17 9.86 4.24
CA MET A 110 -11.68 9.03 3.13
C MET A 110 -12.79 8.67 2.16
N ALA A 111 -13.96 8.24 2.67
CA ALA A 111 -15.11 7.91 1.85
C ALA A 111 -15.65 9.13 1.09
N GLU A 112 -15.72 10.29 1.74
CA GLU A 112 -16.17 11.55 1.11
C GLU A 112 -15.24 11.99 -0.04
N ARG A 113 -13.92 11.79 0.13
CA ARG A 113 -12.88 12.28 -0.80
C ARG A 113 -12.36 11.21 -1.77
N ASP A 114 -12.90 9.99 -1.70
CA ASP A 114 -12.43 8.85 -2.49
C ASP A 114 -10.91 8.58 -2.31
N VAL A 115 -10.41 8.68 -1.07
CA VAL A 115 -9.02 8.32 -0.75
C VAL A 115 -8.94 6.82 -0.52
N LEU A 116 -8.02 6.14 -1.20
CA LEU A 116 -7.90 4.68 -1.07
C LEU A 116 -7.13 4.32 0.21
N LEU A 117 -7.53 3.21 0.83
CA LEU A 117 -6.77 2.58 1.90
C LEU A 117 -5.92 1.43 1.32
N VAL A 118 -4.63 1.41 1.68
CA VAL A 118 -3.69 0.34 1.35
C VAL A 118 -3.18 -0.28 2.66
N PRO A 119 -3.79 -1.36 3.15
CA PRO A 119 -3.57 -1.85 4.53
C PRO A 119 -2.18 -2.43 4.80
N THR A 120 -1.52 -2.98 3.77
CA THR A 120 -0.22 -3.63 3.87
C THR A 120 -0.14 -4.61 5.05
N ARG A 121 -1.08 -5.55 5.14
CA ARG A 121 -1.17 -6.49 6.25
C ARG A 121 0.02 -7.44 6.31
N MET A 122 0.56 -7.81 5.15
CA MET A 122 1.64 -8.78 5.01
C MET A 122 2.85 -8.40 5.85
N ILE A 123 3.30 -7.13 5.87
CA ILE A 123 4.47 -6.76 6.68
C ILE A 123 4.27 -7.02 8.17
N GLY A 124 3.09 -6.69 8.71
CA GLY A 124 2.76 -6.95 10.10
C GLY A 124 2.68 -8.44 10.42
N HIS A 125 2.09 -9.22 9.51
CA HIS A 125 2.00 -10.67 9.62
C HIS A 125 3.38 -11.32 9.62
N GLU A 126 4.23 -10.98 8.64
CA GLU A 126 5.58 -11.50 8.49
C GLU A 126 6.46 -11.19 9.70
N MET A 127 6.36 -9.97 10.25
CA MET A 127 7.08 -9.58 11.46
C MET A 127 6.66 -10.38 12.70
N LEU A 128 5.37 -10.75 12.80
CA LEU A 128 4.85 -11.57 13.89
C LEU A 128 5.23 -13.06 13.74
N GLU A 129 5.26 -13.60 12.52
CA GLU A 129 5.67 -14.97 12.23
C GLU A 129 7.19 -15.16 12.38
N HIS A 130 7.97 -14.19 11.91
CA HIS A 130 9.43 -14.23 11.87
C HIS A 130 10.06 -13.30 12.90
N ALA A 131 9.49 -13.24 14.11
CA ALA A 131 9.87 -12.35 15.21
C ALA A 131 11.30 -12.54 15.79
N SER A 132 12.24 -13.07 15.01
CA SER A 132 13.65 -13.17 15.36
C SER A 132 14.19 -11.78 15.70
N GLY A 133 14.47 -11.54 16.99
CA GLY A 133 15.01 -10.29 17.49
C GLY A 133 14.02 -9.40 18.26
N MET A 134 12.74 -9.77 18.37
CA MET A 134 11.80 -9.11 19.28
C MET A 134 11.76 -9.80 20.65
N THR A 135 11.60 -9.02 21.72
CA THR A 135 11.30 -9.62 23.04
C THR A 135 9.85 -10.12 23.09
N PRO A 136 9.51 -11.08 23.96
CA PRO A 136 8.13 -11.56 24.10
C PRO A 136 7.12 -10.43 24.35
N GLU A 137 7.49 -9.40 25.12
CA GLU A 137 6.64 -8.24 25.39
C GLU A 137 6.41 -7.38 24.13
N MET A 138 7.44 -7.20 23.30
CA MET A 138 7.32 -6.51 22.02
C MET A 138 6.40 -7.27 21.07
N SER A 139 6.57 -8.58 20.95
CA SER A 139 5.71 -9.42 20.11
C SER A 139 4.25 -9.42 20.58
N ALA A 140 4.02 -9.47 21.90
CA ALA A 140 2.66 -9.40 22.47
C ALA A 140 1.99 -8.05 22.17
N LYS A 141 2.72 -6.94 22.36
CA LYS A 141 2.22 -5.60 22.04
C LYS A 141 1.92 -5.44 20.55
N MET A 142 2.81 -5.93 19.69
CA MET A 142 2.64 -5.86 18.24
C MET A 142 1.41 -6.64 17.78
N ARG A 143 1.13 -7.80 18.39
CA ARG A 143 -0.07 -8.59 18.09
C ARG A 143 -1.35 -7.84 18.40
N VAL A 144 -1.44 -7.20 19.58
CA VAL A 144 -2.60 -6.37 19.93
C VAL A 144 -2.80 -5.24 18.91
N VAL A 145 -1.73 -4.51 18.56
CA VAL A 145 -1.82 -3.44 17.55
C VAL A 145 -2.23 -3.98 16.18
N TYR A 146 -1.74 -5.16 15.79
CA TYR A 146 -2.08 -5.81 14.53
C TYR A 146 -3.55 -6.24 14.49
N ASP A 147 -4.07 -6.81 15.58
CA ASP A 147 -5.46 -7.28 15.69
C ASP A 147 -6.44 -6.10 15.80
N ASP A 148 -6.15 -5.10 16.64
CA ASP A 148 -6.95 -3.86 16.77
C ASP A 148 -7.04 -3.12 15.42
N ALA A 149 -5.93 -3.08 14.68
CA ALA A 149 -5.92 -2.50 13.34
C ALA A 149 -6.82 -3.26 12.38
N ALA A 150 -6.92 -4.59 12.47
CA ALA A 150 -7.77 -5.37 11.58
C ALA A 150 -9.25 -5.03 11.76
N GLU A 151 -9.71 -4.88 13.01
CA GLU A 151 -11.08 -4.45 13.31
C GLU A 151 -11.37 -3.04 12.77
N ALA A 152 -10.46 -2.09 13.02
CA ALA A 152 -10.61 -0.71 12.56
C ALA A 152 -10.63 -0.61 11.02
N ILE A 153 -9.76 -1.35 10.34
CA ILE A 153 -9.69 -1.39 8.87
C ILE A 153 -10.94 -2.09 8.30
N ALA A 154 -11.44 -3.15 8.93
CA ALA A 154 -12.70 -3.78 8.54
C ALA A 154 -13.89 -2.82 8.65
N ALA A 155 -13.90 -1.94 9.65
CA ALA A 155 -14.91 -0.88 9.75
C ALA A 155 -14.83 0.12 8.58
N ALA A 156 -13.63 0.42 8.07
CA ALA A 156 -13.44 1.26 6.88
C ALA A 156 -14.05 0.61 5.62
N HIS A 157 -13.84 -0.70 5.44
CA HIS A 157 -14.48 -1.48 4.38
C HIS A 157 -16.01 -1.45 4.47
N GLN A 158 -16.55 -1.70 5.67
CA GLN A 158 -18.01 -1.65 5.90
C GLN A 158 -18.61 -0.27 5.62
N ALA A 159 -17.84 0.79 5.78
CA ALA A 159 -18.25 2.16 5.50
C ALA A 159 -18.07 2.57 4.01
N GLY A 160 -17.58 1.67 3.15
CA GLY A 160 -17.44 1.89 1.72
C GLY A 160 -16.12 2.56 1.28
N VAL A 161 -15.11 2.62 2.16
CA VAL A 161 -13.76 3.04 1.75
C VAL A 161 -13.20 2.02 0.76
N ARG A 162 -12.68 2.50 -0.37
CA ARG A 162 -12.07 1.63 -1.39
C ARG A 162 -10.66 1.21 -0.98
N PHE A 163 -10.31 -0.02 -1.31
CA PHE A 163 -9.01 -0.61 -1.02
C PHE A 163 -8.19 -0.75 -2.30
N ALA A 164 -6.88 -0.55 -2.18
CA ALA A 164 -5.90 -1.07 -3.13
C ALA A 164 -4.92 -1.99 -2.41
N MET A 165 -4.40 -2.99 -3.12
CA MET A 165 -3.47 -3.97 -2.57
C MET A 165 -2.05 -3.41 -2.53
N GLY A 166 -1.38 -3.58 -1.40
CA GLY A 166 0.05 -3.32 -1.21
C GLY A 166 0.56 -4.20 -0.08
N THR A 167 1.85 -4.53 -0.08
CA THR A 167 2.42 -5.53 0.84
C THR A 167 3.40 -4.94 1.86
N ASP A 168 3.95 -3.75 1.57
CA ASP A 168 5.03 -3.09 2.31
C ASP A 168 6.18 -4.05 2.65
N VAL A 169 6.61 -4.81 1.65
CA VAL A 169 7.75 -5.72 1.76
C VAL A 169 9.01 -4.90 2.03
N LEU A 170 9.28 -4.68 3.32
CA LEU A 170 10.38 -3.88 3.86
C LEU A 170 11.75 -4.54 3.67
N LEU A 171 11.78 -5.74 3.09
CA LEU A 171 12.90 -6.68 3.13
C LEU A 171 13.04 -7.38 1.77
N SER A 172 13.20 -6.60 0.70
CA SER A 172 13.38 -7.09 -0.66
C SER A 172 14.75 -7.72 -0.88
N GLY A 173 14.90 -8.95 -0.43
CA GLY A 173 15.95 -9.88 -0.84
C GLY A 173 15.30 -11.20 -1.20
N LEU A 174 15.86 -11.94 -2.17
CA LEU A 174 15.35 -13.26 -2.56
C LEU A 174 15.32 -14.25 -1.37
N ASP A 175 16.15 -14.01 -0.35
CA ASP A 175 16.34 -14.89 0.80
C ASP A 175 15.59 -14.42 2.07
N LEU A 176 14.71 -13.43 1.98
CA LEU A 176 13.95 -12.91 3.12
C LEU A 176 12.52 -13.47 3.13
N PRO A 177 11.87 -13.62 4.31
CA PRO A 177 10.56 -14.28 4.42
C PRO A 177 9.46 -13.66 3.55
N ALA A 178 9.57 -12.35 3.29
CA ALA A 178 8.70 -11.58 2.43
C ALA A 178 9.29 -11.38 1.01
N ALA A 179 10.03 -12.35 0.46
CA ALA A 179 10.70 -12.20 -0.84
C ALA A 179 9.73 -11.88 -2.00
N TRP A 180 10.26 -11.23 -3.05
CA TRP A 180 9.53 -10.95 -4.28
C TRP A 180 8.88 -12.21 -4.86
N GLY A 181 7.66 -12.06 -5.37
CA GLY A 181 6.85 -13.18 -5.87
C GLY A 181 5.86 -13.72 -4.85
N ASN A 182 6.02 -13.40 -3.56
CA ASN A 182 5.06 -13.77 -2.51
C ASN A 182 3.99 -12.71 -2.23
N ASN A 183 3.91 -11.65 -3.07
CA ASN A 183 3.03 -10.51 -2.84
C ASN A 183 1.55 -10.91 -2.70
N ALA A 184 1.15 -11.98 -3.39
CA ALA A 184 -0.21 -12.46 -3.38
C ALA A 184 -0.63 -13.09 -2.03
N ARG A 185 0.29 -13.23 -1.06
CA ARG A 185 -0.02 -13.54 0.34
C ARG A 185 -0.82 -12.45 1.07
N GLU A 186 -0.89 -11.23 0.52
CA GLU A 186 -1.78 -10.17 1.02
C GLU A 186 -3.27 -10.51 0.81
N LEU A 187 -3.62 -11.27 -0.24
CA LEU A 187 -5.00 -11.54 -0.64
C LEU A 187 -5.82 -12.24 0.45
N PRO A 188 -5.35 -13.33 1.09
CA PRO A 188 -6.08 -13.92 2.23
C PRO A 188 -6.17 -12.96 3.42
N LEU A 189 -5.17 -12.10 3.65
CA LEU A 189 -5.23 -11.10 4.73
C LEU A 189 -6.29 -10.02 4.45
N LEU A 190 -6.52 -9.66 3.19
CA LEU A 190 -7.64 -8.80 2.81
C LEU A 190 -8.99 -9.50 3.02
N ARG A 191 -9.08 -10.82 2.83
CA ARG A 191 -10.31 -11.59 3.15
C ARG A 191 -10.62 -11.54 4.64
N GLU A 192 -9.61 -11.58 5.51
CA GLU A 192 -9.77 -11.47 6.97
C GLU A 192 -10.37 -10.12 7.40
N LEU A 193 -10.17 -9.06 6.60
CA LEU A 193 -10.77 -7.74 6.83
C LEU A 193 -12.24 -7.66 6.38
N GLY A 194 -12.82 -8.73 5.83
CA GLY A 194 -14.23 -8.80 5.44
C GLY A 194 -14.51 -8.58 3.95
N LEU A 195 -13.52 -8.23 3.14
CA LEU A 195 -13.67 -8.09 1.69
C LEU A 195 -14.03 -9.44 1.08
N SER A 196 -15.07 -9.55 0.26
CA SER A 196 -15.41 -10.72 -0.57
C SER A 196 -14.28 -11.11 -1.54
N PRO A 197 -14.26 -12.33 -2.11
CA PRO A 197 -13.24 -12.70 -3.09
C PRO A 197 -13.17 -11.73 -4.29
N LEU A 198 -14.32 -11.24 -4.76
CA LEU A 198 -14.37 -10.26 -5.84
C LEU A 198 -13.80 -8.91 -5.41
N GLU A 199 -14.14 -8.41 -4.22
CA GLU A 199 -13.57 -7.16 -3.70
C GLU A 199 -12.04 -7.24 -3.51
N VAL A 200 -11.51 -8.42 -3.11
CA VAL A 200 -10.06 -8.63 -3.05
C VAL A 200 -9.43 -8.60 -4.44
N ILE A 201 -10.09 -9.19 -5.45
CA ILE A 201 -9.64 -9.11 -6.85
C ILE A 201 -9.65 -7.65 -7.31
N GLU A 202 -10.74 -6.92 -7.08
CA GLU A 202 -10.87 -5.49 -7.44
C GLU A 202 -9.80 -4.63 -6.77
N ALA A 203 -9.54 -4.82 -5.48
CA ALA A 203 -8.47 -4.13 -4.76
C ALA A 203 -7.08 -4.42 -5.34
N THR A 204 -6.88 -5.63 -5.88
CA THR A 204 -5.60 -6.07 -6.48
C THR A 204 -5.50 -5.76 -7.97
N THR A 205 -6.58 -5.32 -8.62
CA THR A 205 -6.63 -5.10 -10.07
C THR A 205 -7.26 -3.75 -10.40
N ALA A 206 -8.58 -3.65 -10.44
CA ALA A 206 -9.32 -2.49 -10.89
C ALA A 206 -8.98 -1.20 -10.13
N ASN A 207 -8.74 -1.29 -8.82
CA ASN A 207 -8.40 -0.14 -7.97
C ASN A 207 -6.91 0.19 -7.96
N GLY A 208 -6.03 -0.69 -8.46
CA GLY A 208 -4.58 -0.48 -8.45
C GLY A 208 -4.15 0.78 -9.22
N PRO A 209 -4.55 0.95 -10.50
CA PRO A 209 -4.23 2.14 -11.28
C PRO A 209 -4.69 3.45 -10.65
N ASP A 210 -5.84 3.44 -9.96
CA ASP A 210 -6.41 4.61 -9.30
C ASP A 210 -5.49 5.23 -8.26
N THR A 211 -4.54 4.47 -7.71
CA THR A 211 -3.52 4.98 -6.77
C THR A 211 -2.58 6.03 -7.41
N LEU A 212 -2.48 6.04 -8.74
CA LEU A 212 -1.68 7.00 -9.51
C LEU A 212 -2.47 8.26 -9.92
N GLY A 213 -3.79 8.31 -9.65
CA GLY A 213 -4.64 9.46 -9.94
C GLY A 213 -4.63 9.82 -11.43
N ALA A 214 -4.29 11.07 -11.77
CA ALA A 214 -4.29 11.57 -13.16
C ALA A 214 -3.35 10.80 -14.11
N ARG A 215 -2.37 10.07 -13.56
CA ARG A 215 -1.41 9.23 -14.30
C ARG A 215 -1.83 7.78 -14.43
N ALA A 216 -3.00 7.41 -13.91
CA ALA A 216 -3.52 6.05 -13.99
C ALA A 216 -3.57 5.58 -15.45
N PRO A 217 -2.89 4.47 -15.81
CA PRO A 217 -3.08 3.85 -17.10
C PRO A 217 -4.50 3.28 -17.21
N ARG A 218 -4.94 3.03 -18.43
CA ARG A 218 -6.14 2.22 -18.66
C ARG A 218 -5.77 0.74 -18.48
N SER A 219 -5.49 0.32 -17.25
CA SER A 219 -5.11 -1.06 -16.90
C SER A 219 -5.96 -1.58 -15.73
N GLY A 220 -5.66 -2.78 -15.23
CA GLY A 220 -6.34 -3.39 -14.09
C GLY A 220 -7.72 -3.97 -14.37
N GLN A 221 -8.23 -3.89 -15.61
CA GLN A 221 -9.55 -4.42 -15.97
C GLN A 221 -9.54 -5.04 -17.38
N LEU A 222 -10.33 -6.11 -17.57
CA LEU A 222 -10.55 -6.75 -18.87
C LEU A 222 -11.64 -6.03 -19.66
N VAL A 223 -11.35 -4.80 -20.09
CA VAL A 223 -12.28 -3.92 -20.83
C VAL A 223 -11.66 -3.51 -22.16
N ALA A 224 -12.48 -3.38 -23.21
CA ALA A 224 -11.99 -2.96 -24.53
C ALA A 224 -11.26 -1.61 -24.46
N GLY A 225 -10.04 -1.57 -25.01
CA GLY A 225 -9.16 -0.39 -25.02
C GLY A 225 -8.34 -0.18 -23.75
N TYR A 226 -8.35 -1.14 -22.81
CA TYR A 226 -7.39 -1.21 -21.70
C TYR A 226 -6.15 -2.00 -22.13
N ASP A 227 -5.06 -1.83 -21.37
CA ASP A 227 -3.83 -2.58 -21.52
C ASP A 227 -4.10 -4.08 -21.34
N ALA A 228 -3.49 -4.89 -22.23
CA ALA A 228 -3.63 -6.34 -22.20
C ALA A 228 -2.68 -6.97 -21.18
N ASP A 229 -2.85 -6.59 -19.91
CA ASP A 229 -2.23 -7.19 -18.74
C ASP A 229 -3.17 -8.25 -18.18
N VAL A 230 -2.91 -9.52 -18.50
CA VAL A 230 -3.85 -10.62 -18.28
C VAL A 230 -3.14 -11.81 -17.63
N LEU A 231 -3.82 -12.44 -16.68
CA LEU A 231 -3.39 -13.69 -16.05
C LEU A 231 -4.38 -14.80 -16.39
N ALA A 232 -3.89 -16.00 -16.69
CA ALA A 232 -4.71 -17.20 -16.73
C ALA A 232 -4.34 -18.13 -15.57
N VAL A 233 -5.34 -18.60 -14.83
CA VAL A 233 -5.14 -19.43 -13.64
C VAL A 233 -5.88 -20.78 -13.73
N THR A 234 -5.44 -21.76 -12.96
CA THR A 234 -5.96 -23.14 -12.98
C THR A 234 -7.33 -23.32 -12.28
N GLY A 235 -7.80 -22.35 -11.51
CA GLY A 235 -9.04 -22.40 -10.74
C GLY A 235 -9.85 -21.11 -10.82
N ASP A 236 -11.03 -21.09 -10.20
CA ASP A 236 -11.91 -19.91 -10.16
C ASP A 236 -11.57 -19.01 -8.94
N PRO A 237 -10.94 -17.84 -9.17
CA PRO A 237 -10.54 -16.95 -8.08
C PRO A 237 -11.72 -16.23 -7.42
N THR A 238 -12.90 -16.23 -8.06
CA THR A 238 -14.12 -15.62 -7.48
C THR A 238 -14.73 -16.46 -6.38
N THR A 239 -14.38 -17.75 -6.33
CA THR A 239 -14.77 -18.68 -5.25
C THR A 239 -13.64 -18.86 -4.24
N ASP A 240 -12.39 -18.96 -4.70
CA ASP A 240 -11.21 -19.10 -3.85
C ASP A 240 -10.06 -18.20 -4.34
N VAL A 241 -9.87 -17.08 -3.63
CA VAL A 241 -8.80 -16.12 -3.96
C VAL A 241 -7.39 -16.71 -3.77
N GLY A 242 -7.26 -17.81 -3.00
CA GLY A 242 -6.00 -18.53 -2.81
C GLY A 242 -5.41 -19.07 -4.11
N VAL A 243 -6.24 -19.27 -5.15
CA VAL A 243 -5.78 -19.61 -6.51
C VAL A 243 -4.78 -18.57 -7.04
N LEU A 244 -4.97 -17.29 -6.71
CA LEU A 244 -4.06 -16.20 -7.12
C LEU A 244 -2.81 -16.12 -6.22
N ALA A 245 -2.89 -16.62 -5.00
CA ALA A 245 -1.80 -16.57 -4.01
C ALA A 245 -0.70 -17.61 -4.25
N GLU A 246 -0.98 -18.66 -5.02
CA GLU A 246 -0.05 -19.75 -5.34
C GLU A 246 0.49 -19.60 -6.77
N PRO A 247 1.79 -19.25 -6.96
CA PRO A 247 2.39 -19.08 -8.29
C PRO A 247 2.21 -20.29 -9.21
N ALA A 248 2.19 -21.51 -8.67
CA ALA A 248 1.98 -22.72 -9.48
C ALA A 248 0.63 -22.76 -10.19
N ASN A 249 -0.37 -22.00 -9.71
CA ASN A 249 -1.69 -21.89 -10.33
C ASN A 249 -1.73 -20.87 -11.47
N VAL A 250 -0.74 -19.98 -11.59
CA VAL A 250 -0.64 -19.01 -12.70
C VAL A 250 -0.04 -19.71 -13.92
N THR A 251 -0.90 -20.00 -14.89
CA THR A 251 -0.53 -20.72 -16.11
C THR A 251 0.03 -19.82 -17.19
N HIS A 252 -0.46 -18.59 -17.31
CA HIS A 252 -0.01 -17.64 -18.33
C HIS A 252 -0.04 -16.22 -17.79
N VAL A 253 0.93 -15.42 -18.22
CA VAL A 253 0.97 -13.98 -17.97
C VAL A 253 1.19 -13.26 -19.29
N TRP A 254 0.26 -12.38 -19.64
CA TRP A 254 0.46 -11.37 -20.67
C TRP A 254 0.70 -10.04 -20.00
N GLN A 255 1.72 -9.33 -20.47
CA GLN A 255 2.01 -7.95 -20.07
C GLN A 255 2.03 -7.10 -21.33
N THR A 256 1.17 -6.08 -21.40
CA THR A 256 1.00 -5.21 -22.57
C THR A 256 0.75 -6.01 -23.87
N GLY A 257 0.01 -7.11 -23.75
CA GLY A 257 -0.33 -8.01 -24.87
C GLY A 257 0.75 -8.99 -25.27
N ARG A 258 1.95 -8.91 -24.68
CA ARG A 258 3.03 -9.89 -24.90
C ARG A 258 2.95 -11.00 -23.86
N LEU A 259 2.94 -12.26 -24.30
CA LEU A 259 3.09 -13.40 -23.41
C LEU A 259 4.51 -13.38 -22.80
N VAL A 260 4.58 -13.24 -21.47
CA VAL A 260 5.86 -13.16 -20.71
C VAL A 260 6.09 -14.36 -19.81
N HIS A 261 5.05 -15.14 -19.51
CA HIS A 261 5.14 -16.41 -18.80
C HIS A 261 4.12 -17.39 -19.36
N GLU A 262 4.55 -18.62 -19.53
CA GLU A 262 3.71 -19.77 -19.89
C GLU A 262 4.19 -20.97 -19.07
N ARG A 263 3.27 -21.57 -18.31
CA ARG A 263 3.52 -22.83 -17.62
C ARG A 263 3.52 -23.94 -18.66
N VAL A 264 4.70 -24.28 -19.16
CA VAL A 264 4.89 -25.44 -20.01
C VAL A 264 4.54 -26.69 -19.18
N GLY A 265 3.34 -27.24 -19.40
CA GLY A 265 2.95 -28.50 -18.82
C GLY A 265 3.83 -29.62 -19.35
N ALA A 266 4.35 -30.47 -18.45
CA ALA A 266 4.89 -31.77 -18.79
C ALA A 266 3.92 -32.46 -19.76
N THR A 267 4.42 -32.79 -20.95
CA THR A 267 3.69 -33.54 -21.97
C THR A 267 3.04 -34.76 -21.32
N ALA A 268 1.70 -34.85 -21.43
CA ALA A 268 0.96 -36.08 -21.18
C ALA A 268 1.40 -37.19 -22.13
#